data_AF-A0A9P6ENV4-F1
#
_entry.id   AF-A0A9P6ENV4-F1
#
_cell.length_a   1.000
_cell.length_b   1.000
_cell.length_c   1.000
_cell.angle_alpha   90.00
_cell.angle_beta   90.00
_cell.angle_gamma   90.00
#
_symmetry.space_group_name_H-M   'P 1'
#
loop_
_entity.id
_entity.type
_entity.pdbx_description
1 polymer ?
#
loop_
_entity_poly.entity_id
_entity_poly.type
_entity_poly.pdbx_seq_one_letter_code
_entity_poly.pdbx_strand_id
1 'polypeptide(L)'
;MVTPRLASIVIIDDNPGLKRRDQETPRKRQRVESEDDERTSEPKPVPSGSAPRVKIPTETIAERDPIFFKLDPDATIVIRVASVLFKVHRQILSCSDIMEACLKDHEAQFGGTSELAPLVFGAPTLDEYRAFLWAIYATQEELGVPPASDDELNRLFDVASLGGKYYITQLEAWVAFSLSHAAKNSSLIDSCSSATLSRFVKLAISHKWFTVLEQVTDKWCERLLVKSTPSVPAIQVVDQYEESSRVEIRKLRGIAYYVHVQDMLDRQGNPTEAGATHLRTDPKLNSKQVTKLLAGYLSLTALWERLRLNPVELPPSESCSQETHVKCRSTWQRRWTSAAGWKRIMGHSSADILALLNTLQDQLSNDDDLRAGLTSDCRRQGLGEIKLLKDNIQGSLADHFVGCI
;
A
#
# COMPACT_ATOMS: atom_id res chain seq x y z
N MET A 1 24.90 -6.57 -19.53
CA MET A 1 23.63 -6.29 -18.83
C MET A 1 22.59 -7.24 -19.37
N VAL A 2 22.12 -8.19 -18.56
CA VAL A 2 21.09 -9.16 -18.97
C VAL A 2 19.73 -8.48 -18.82
N THR A 3 19.01 -8.28 -19.91
CA THR A 3 17.62 -7.79 -19.87
C THR A 3 16.76 -8.81 -19.13
N PRO A 4 16.01 -8.41 -18.08
CA PRO A 4 15.15 -9.33 -17.35
C PRO A 4 14.09 -9.91 -18.30
N ARG A 5 14.06 -11.24 -18.43
CA ARG A 5 13.00 -11.93 -19.18
C ARG A 5 11.69 -11.79 -18.41
N LEU A 6 10.68 -11.19 -19.04
CA LEU A 6 9.32 -11.15 -18.49
C LEU A 6 8.80 -12.59 -18.39
N ALA A 7 8.42 -13.02 -17.18
CA ALA A 7 7.71 -14.29 -17.01
C ALA A 7 6.31 -14.13 -17.65
N SER A 8 6.05 -14.87 -18.73
CA SER A 8 4.71 -14.99 -19.30
C SER A 8 4.09 -16.29 -18.84
N ILE A 9 2.91 -16.20 -18.24
CA ILE A 9 2.15 -17.35 -17.79
C ILE A 9 0.88 -17.41 -18.63
N VAL A 10 0.62 -18.59 -19.20
CA VAL A 10 -0.56 -18.86 -20.02
C VAL A 10 -1.52 -19.70 -19.20
N ILE A 11 -2.72 -19.16 -18.95
CA ILE A 11 -3.81 -19.94 -18.38
C ILE A 11 -4.75 -20.29 -19.51
N ILE A 12 -4.99 -21.58 -19.70
CA ILE A 12 -5.99 -22.10 -20.62
C ILE A 12 -7.28 -22.24 -19.81
N ASP A 13 -8.30 -21.45 -20.14
CA ASP A 13 -9.62 -21.57 -19.55
C ASP A 13 -10.46 -22.49 -20.45
N ASP A 14 -10.95 -23.59 -19.89
CA ASP A 14 -11.75 -24.60 -20.61
C ASP A 14 -13.22 -24.15 -20.84
N ASN A 15 -13.50 -22.85 -20.82
CA ASN A 15 -14.82 -22.30 -21.02
C ASN A 15 -14.96 -21.62 -22.40
N PRO A 16 -15.22 -22.37 -23.50
CA PRO A 16 -15.21 -21.86 -24.88
C PRO A 16 -16.42 -20.97 -25.27
N GLY A 17 -17.09 -20.37 -24.29
CA GLY A 17 -18.49 -19.98 -24.41
C GLY A 17 -18.80 -18.49 -24.55
N LEU A 18 -18.02 -17.65 -25.23
CA LEU A 18 -18.48 -16.30 -25.62
C LEU A 18 -17.65 -15.68 -26.74
N LYS A 19 -18.09 -15.86 -27.99
CA LYS A 19 -17.65 -15.01 -29.12
C LYS A 19 -18.18 -13.58 -28.88
N ARG A 20 -17.34 -12.66 -28.40
CA ARG A 20 -17.65 -11.24 -28.36
C ARG A 20 -17.80 -10.73 -29.79
N ARG A 21 -18.96 -10.13 -30.08
CA ARG A 21 -19.24 -9.45 -31.35
C ARG A 21 -18.54 -8.09 -31.29
N ASP A 22 -17.63 -7.85 -32.23
CA ASP A 22 -16.80 -6.65 -32.29
C ASP A 22 -17.64 -5.37 -32.30
N GLN A 23 -17.37 -4.48 -31.35
CA GLN A 23 -17.70 -3.07 -31.48
C GLN A 23 -16.44 -2.35 -31.95
N GLU A 24 -16.46 -1.87 -33.19
CA GLU A 24 -15.40 -1.07 -33.79
C GLU A 24 -15.17 0.20 -32.96
N THR A 25 -13.95 0.37 -32.46
CA THR A 25 -13.47 1.63 -31.88
C THR A 25 -12.51 2.34 -32.84
N PRO A 26 -12.50 3.69 -32.87
CA PRO A 26 -11.81 4.47 -33.89
C PRO A 26 -10.28 4.41 -33.77
N ARG A 27 -9.64 4.37 -34.95
CA ARG A 27 -8.22 4.10 -35.20
C ARG A 27 -7.25 5.10 -34.57
N LYS A 28 -6.16 4.53 -34.03
CA LYS A 28 -4.99 5.17 -33.41
C LYS A 28 -4.03 5.77 -34.45
N ARG A 29 -3.38 6.88 -34.11
CA ARG A 29 -2.30 7.53 -34.88
C ARG A 29 -1.04 6.67 -34.93
N GLN A 30 -0.42 6.69 -36.10
CA GLN A 30 0.82 6.04 -36.51
C GLN A 30 2.04 6.67 -35.81
N ARG A 31 2.94 5.84 -35.27
CA ARG A 31 4.24 6.28 -34.72
C ARG A 31 5.34 5.73 -35.63
N VAL A 32 6.22 6.65 -36.02
CA VAL A 32 7.38 6.48 -36.89
C VAL A 32 8.43 5.58 -36.23
N GLU A 33 8.93 4.61 -36.99
CA GLU A 33 10.09 3.76 -36.66
C GLU A 33 11.38 4.56 -36.87
N SER A 34 12.35 4.39 -35.98
CA SER A 34 13.72 4.90 -36.14
C SER A 34 14.68 3.73 -36.01
N GLU A 35 15.46 3.56 -37.07
CA GLU A 35 16.39 2.47 -37.38
C GLU A 35 17.65 2.48 -36.49
N ASP A 36 18.15 1.26 -36.29
CA ASP A 36 19.55 0.79 -36.30
C ASP A 36 20.65 1.57 -35.57
N ASP A 37 21.28 0.86 -34.62
CA ASP A 37 22.71 1.04 -34.32
C ASP A 37 23.31 -0.28 -33.81
N GLU A 38 23.96 -1.01 -34.72
CA GLU A 38 24.87 -2.11 -34.42
C GLU A 38 26.15 -1.56 -33.77
N ARG A 39 26.50 -2.03 -32.57
CA ARG A 39 27.87 -1.91 -32.05
C ARG A 39 28.40 -3.23 -31.53
N THR A 40 29.39 -3.73 -32.28
CA THR A 40 30.38 -4.74 -31.95
C THR A 40 31.01 -4.53 -30.58
N SER A 41 31.10 -5.61 -29.79
CA SER A 41 31.76 -5.64 -28.48
C SER A 41 33.09 -6.39 -28.55
N GLU A 42 34.18 -5.68 -28.29
CA GLU A 42 35.50 -6.24 -28.02
C GLU A 42 35.64 -6.64 -26.53
N PRO A 43 36.42 -7.70 -26.21
CA PRO A 43 36.63 -8.16 -24.83
C PRO A 43 37.68 -7.31 -24.10
N LYS A 44 37.30 -6.73 -22.96
CA LYS A 44 38.23 -6.05 -22.04
C LYS A 44 38.94 -7.04 -21.11
N PRO A 45 40.24 -6.82 -20.80
CA PRO A 45 41.02 -7.67 -19.91
C PRO A 45 40.67 -7.49 -18.43
N VAL A 46 40.77 -8.60 -17.71
CA VAL A 46 40.51 -8.77 -16.27
C VAL A 46 41.60 -8.06 -15.44
N PRO A 47 41.28 -7.16 -14.49
CA PRO A 47 42.26 -6.61 -13.58
C PRO A 47 42.55 -7.57 -12.43
N SER A 48 43.84 -7.93 -12.33
CA SER A 48 44.47 -8.64 -11.22
C SER A 48 44.31 -7.88 -9.90
N GLY A 49 44.00 -8.63 -8.85
CA GLY A 49 43.73 -8.16 -7.50
C GLY A 49 44.91 -7.43 -6.86
N SER A 50 44.63 -6.22 -6.40
CA SER A 50 45.38 -5.53 -5.34
C SER A 50 44.40 -5.27 -4.20
N ALA A 51 44.71 -5.80 -3.01
CA ALA A 51 43.91 -5.61 -1.80
C ALA A 51 43.62 -4.12 -1.55
N PRO A 52 42.40 -3.74 -1.15
CA PRO A 52 42.01 -2.34 -0.99
C PRO A 52 42.80 -1.73 0.17
N ARG A 53 43.77 -0.89 -0.19
CA ARG A 53 44.38 0.07 0.74
C ARG A 53 43.25 0.91 1.31
N VAL A 54 42.94 0.76 2.60
CA VAL A 54 42.01 1.63 3.34
C VAL A 54 42.55 3.05 3.20
N LYS A 55 41.96 3.81 2.27
CA LYS A 55 42.27 5.23 2.10
C LYS A 55 41.76 5.90 3.37
N ILE A 56 42.68 6.41 4.17
CA ILE A 56 42.37 7.34 5.27
C ILE A 56 41.53 8.45 4.61
N PRO A 57 40.27 8.64 5.00
CA PRO A 57 39.41 9.64 4.39
C PRO A 57 40.12 10.99 4.53
N THR A 58 40.50 11.58 3.41
CA THR A 58 40.92 12.99 3.34
C THR A 58 39.84 13.78 4.07
N GLU A 59 40.23 14.53 5.10
CA GLU A 59 39.32 15.35 5.90
C GLU A 59 38.61 16.35 5.00
N THR A 60 37.43 15.97 4.49
CA THR A 60 36.55 16.89 3.80
C THR A 60 36.08 17.90 4.83
N ILE A 61 36.45 19.16 4.61
CA ILE A 61 36.01 20.31 5.39
C ILE A 61 34.49 20.26 5.47
N ALA A 62 33.94 20.19 6.69
CA ALA A 62 32.51 20.12 6.89
C ALA A 62 31.87 21.48 6.55
N GLU A 63 30.74 21.45 5.85
CA GLU A 63 29.98 22.63 5.46
C GLU A 63 29.07 23.08 6.61
N ARG A 64 28.83 24.39 6.77
CA ARG A 64 27.91 24.91 7.79
C ARG A 64 26.49 24.88 7.26
N ASP A 65 25.54 24.39 8.06
CA ASP A 65 24.12 24.40 7.66
C ASP A 65 23.59 25.84 7.51
N PRO A 66 22.94 26.20 6.39
CA PRO A 66 22.54 27.58 6.13
C PRO A 66 21.46 28.11 7.09
N ILE A 67 20.69 27.23 7.72
CA ILE A 67 19.55 27.61 8.56
C ILE A 67 19.90 27.50 10.05
N PHE A 68 20.56 26.41 10.42
CA PHE A 68 20.82 26.04 11.82
C PHE A 68 22.27 26.23 12.26
N PHE A 69 23.13 26.81 11.42
CA PHE A 69 24.44 27.31 11.82
C PHE A 69 24.41 28.84 11.95
N LYS A 70 23.53 29.35 12.82
CA LYS A 70 23.43 30.80 13.08
C LYS A 70 24.43 31.23 14.15
N LEU A 71 24.87 32.49 14.06
CA LEU A 71 25.68 33.16 15.09
C LEU A 71 24.82 33.59 16.28
N ASP A 72 24.00 32.67 16.78
CA ASP A 72 23.37 32.85 18.08
C ASP A 72 24.47 32.70 19.15
N PRO A 73 24.72 33.72 19.98
CA PRO A 73 25.74 33.64 21.02
C PRO A 73 25.44 32.55 22.06
N ASP A 74 24.16 32.19 22.26
CA ASP A 74 23.75 31.21 23.27
C ASP A 74 23.83 29.76 22.75
N ALA A 75 23.86 29.56 21.44
CA ALA A 75 24.01 28.25 20.81
C ALA A 75 25.47 27.77 20.87
N THR A 76 25.93 27.25 22.00
CA THR A 76 27.36 26.92 22.19
C THR A 76 27.78 25.57 21.63
N ILE A 77 26.85 24.68 21.29
CA ILE A 77 27.16 23.29 20.92
C ILE A 77 27.30 23.15 19.40
N VAL A 78 28.46 22.66 18.93
CA VAL A 78 28.70 22.37 17.51
C VAL A 78 28.56 20.87 17.26
N ILE A 79 27.62 20.51 16.39
CA ILE A 79 27.27 19.13 16.06
C ILE A 79 27.55 18.88 14.59
N ARG A 80 28.11 17.73 14.26
CA ARG A 80 28.32 17.27 12.89
C ARG A 80 27.41 16.08 12.58
N VAL A 81 26.62 16.22 11.52
CA VAL A 81 25.84 15.13 10.92
C VAL A 81 26.28 14.98 9.48
N ALA A 82 26.81 13.79 9.13
CA ALA A 82 27.50 13.56 7.86
C ALA A 82 28.62 14.60 7.60
N SER A 83 28.51 15.40 6.54
CA SER A 83 29.47 16.45 6.17
C SER A 83 29.01 17.86 6.55
N VAL A 84 27.95 17.99 7.37
CA VAL A 84 27.35 19.29 7.71
C VAL A 84 27.44 19.57 9.20
N LEU A 85 27.80 20.81 9.55
CA LEU A 85 27.87 21.34 10.91
C LEU A 85 26.60 22.11 11.25
N PHE A 86 26.16 21.94 12.49
CA PHE A 86 25.02 22.58 13.12
C PHE A 86 25.49 23.26 14.41
N LYS A 87 24.88 24.39 14.77
CA LYS A 87 25.18 25.11 16.00
C LYS A 87 23.88 25.25 16.81
N VAL A 88 23.82 24.60 17.97
CA VAL A 88 22.57 24.44 18.73
C VAL A 88 22.74 24.82 20.21
N HIS A 89 21.61 25.08 20.87
CA HIS A 89 21.56 25.29 22.31
C HIS A 89 21.77 23.97 23.06
N ARG A 90 22.54 24.01 24.16
CA ARG A 90 22.82 22.82 24.98
C ARG A 90 21.55 22.10 25.45
N GLN A 91 20.52 22.87 25.79
CA GLN A 91 19.24 22.40 26.31
C GLN A 91 18.51 21.47 25.33
N ILE A 92 18.79 21.59 24.03
CA ILE A 92 18.19 20.71 23.01
C ILE A 92 18.64 19.26 23.20
N LEU A 93 19.88 19.03 23.63
CA LEU A 93 20.38 17.67 23.83
C LEU A 93 19.81 17.01 25.09
N SER A 94 19.27 17.79 26.03
CA SER A 94 18.57 17.28 27.21
C SER A 94 17.20 16.65 26.91
N CYS A 95 16.75 16.65 25.65
CA CYS A 95 15.54 15.93 25.25
C CYS A 95 15.76 14.41 25.12
N SER A 96 17.00 13.93 25.18
CA SER A 96 17.37 12.52 25.09
C SER A 96 18.56 12.21 26.00
N ASP A 97 18.41 11.21 26.86
CA ASP A 97 19.50 10.72 27.72
C ASP A 97 20.71 10.26 26.88
N ILE A 98 20.47 9.68 25.69
CA ILE A 98 21.53 9.24 24.78
C ILE A 98 22.31 10.44 24.24
N MET A 99 21.60 11.47 23.79
CA MET A 99 22.25 12.68 23.27
C MET A 99 23.03 13.40 24.37
N GLU A 100 22.46 13.50 25.58
CA GLU A 100 23.13 14.11 26.72
C GLU A 100 24.37 13.31 27.16
N ALA A 101 24.30 11.97 27.16
CA ALA A 101 25.46 11.11 27.42
C ALA A 101 26.56 11.30 26.38
N CYS A 102 26.20 11.32 25.08
CA CYS A 102 27.15 11.57 23.99
C CYS A 102 27.87 12.93 24.16
N LEU A 103 27.14 13.97 24.59
CA LEU A 103 27.74 15.27 24.87
C LEU A 103 28.71 15.19 26.05
N LYS A 104 28.32 14.57 27.17
CA LYS A 104 29.18 14.42 28.35
C LYS A 104 30.48 13.67 28.04
N ASP A 105 30.38 12.58 27.29
CA ASP A 105 31.53 11.79 26.87
C ASP A 105 32.47 12.60 25.97
N HIS A 106 31.91 13.35 25.03
CA HIS A 106 32.67 14.24 24.17
C HIS A 106 33.38 15.36 24.96
N GLU A 107 32.68 15.99 25.91
CA GLU A 107 33.26 17.03 26.75
C GLU A 107 34.37 16.51 27.66
N ALA A 108 34.22 15.29 28.20
CA ALA A 108 35.27 14.63 28.96
C ALA A 108 36.53 14.36 28.12
N GLN A 109 36.36 14.08 26.82
CA GLN A 109 37.46 13.76 25.91
C GLN A 109 38.12 15.01 25.30
N PHE A 110 37.35 16.05 24.98
CA PHE A 110 37.82 17.20 24.18
C PHE A 110 37.67 18.57 24.85
N GLY A 111 37.06 18.65 26.04
CA GLY A 111 36.90 19.89 26.81
C GLY A 111 35.80 20.83 26.31
N GLY A 112 35.01 20.42 25.32
CA GLY A 112 33.91 21.18 24.72
C GLY A 112 33.76 20.89 23.23
N THR A 113 32.66 21.36 22.62
CA THR A 113 32.46 21.23 21.17
C THR A 113 32.93 22.48 20.43
N SER A 114 33.59 22.30 19.29
CA SER A 114 34.00 23.38 18.39
C SER A 114 33.88 22.95 16.92
N GLU A 115 34.14 23.83 15.96
CA GLU A 115 34.16 23.43 14.54
C GLU A 115 35.29 22.45 14.22
N LEU A 116 36.40 22.50 14.98
CA LEU A 116 37.54 21.60 14.84
C LEU A 116 37.34 20.28 15.60
N ALA A 117 36.51 20.30 16.64
CA ALA A 117 36.12 19.12 17.42
C ALA A 117 34.59 19.12 17.64
N PRO A 118 33.79 18.83 16.60
CA PRO A 118 32.34 18.82 16.74
C PRO A 118 31.87 17.52 17.39
N LEU A 119 30.72 17.56 18.07
CA LEU A 119 30.01 16.36 18.50
C LEU A 119 29.44 15.64 17.28
N VAL A 120 29.84 14.40 17.02
CA VAL A 120 29.45 13.69 15.79
C VAL A 120 28.27 12.76 16.05
N PHE A 121 27.18 12.92 15.29
CA PHE A 121 26.08 11.95 15.25
C PHE A 121 26.09 11.17 13.94
N GLY A 122 26.34 9.86 14.03
CA GLY A 122 26.43 8.96 12.86
C GLY A 122 25.13 8.25 12.49
N ALA A 123 24.12 8.27 13.37
CA ALA A 123 22.86 7.54 13.15
C ALA A 123 21.80 8.27 12.28
N PRO A 124 21.61 9.60 12.40
CA PRO A 124 20.59 10.30 11.63
C PRO A 124 21.08 10.69 10.23
N THR A 125 20.15 10.79 9.28
CA THR A 125 20.39 11.47 8.01
C THR A 125 20.40 12.99 8.21
N LEU A 126 20.87 13.73 7.20
CA LEU A 126 20.88 15.18 7.25
C LEU A 126 19.46 15.77 7.36
N ASP A 127 18.51 15.21 6.61
CA ASP A 127 17.12 15.69 6.58
C ASP A 127 16.37 15.33 7.86
N GLU A 128 16.61 14.14 8.42
CA GLU A 128 16.14 13.76 9.76
C GLU A 128 16.59 14.76 10.83
N TYR A 129 17.86 15.14 10.82
CA TYR A 129 18.39 16.08 11.81
C TYR A 129 17.85 17.50 11.63
N ARG A 130 17.71 17.98 10.39
CA ARG A 130 17.08 19.28 10.09
C ARG A 130 15.62 19.32 10.52
N ALA A 131 14.86 18.26 10.24
CA ALA A 131 13.47 18.14 10.63
C ALA A 131 13.33 18.14 12.17
N PHE A 132 14.21 17.42 12.87
CA PHE A 132 14.30 17.46 14.32
C PHE A 132 14.56 18.87 14.86
N LEU A 133 15.57 19.57 14.35
CA LEU A 133 15.85 20.94 14.79
C LEU A 133 14.67 21.88 14.51
N TRP A 134 14.04 21.76 13.34
CA TRP A 134 12.80 22.50 13.07
C TRP A 134 11.74 22.24 14.13
N ALA A 135 11.49 20.98 14.50
CA ALA A 135 10.47 20.64 15.49
C ALA A 135 10.79 21.17 16.90
N ILE A 136 12.07 21.15 17.32
CA ILE A 136 12.47 21.63 18.65
C ILE A 136 12.50 23.16 18.74
N TYR A 137 12.84 23.85 17.64
CA TYR A 137 12.87 25.32 17.61
C TYR A 137 11.52 25.95 17.26
N ALA A 138 10.56 25.18 16.75
CA ALA A 138 9.24 25.67 16.41
C ALA A 138 8.43 26.05 17.66
N THR A 139 7.58 27.05 17.50
CA THR A 139 6.62 27.49 18.52
C THR A 139 5.47 26.49 18.66
N GLN A 140 4.77 26.52 19.81
CA GLN A 140 3.58 25.67 20.01
C GLN A 140 2.48 25.95 18.97
N GLU A 141 2.35 27.19 18.50
CA GLU A 141 1.40 27.56 17.46
C GLU A 141 1.75 26.89 16.12
N GLU A 142 3.02 26.91 15.72
CA GLU A 142 3.51 26.25 14.50
C GLU A 142 3.33 24.72 14.58
N LEU A 143 3.65 24.12 15.73
CA LEU A 143 3.50 22.67 15.96
C LEU A 143 2.04 22.22 16.10
N GLY A 144 1.12 23.16 16.36
CA GLY A 144 -0.31 22.91 16.47
C GLY A 144 -1.03 22.86 15.12
N VAL A 145 -0.39 23.33 14.04
CA VAL A 145 -0.97 23.30 12.70
C VAL A 145 -0.85 21.88 12.13
N PRO A 146 -1.95 21.22 11.72
CA PRO A 146 -1.89 19.92 11.08
C PRO A 146 -1.18 20.03 9.72
N PRO A 147 -0.43 19.00 9.29
CA PRO A 147 0.24 19.04 8.00
C PRO A 147 -0.79 19.22 6.88
N ALA A 148 -0.49 20.11 5.94
CA ALA A 148 -1.33 20.46 4.81
C ALA A 148 -0.77 19.94 3.47
N SER A 149 0.47 19.46 3.47
CA SER A 149 1.18 19.00 2.26
C SER A 149 1.96 17.70 2.46
N ASP A 150 2.34 17.06 1.35
CA ASP A 150 3.19 15.87 1.31
C ASP A 150 4.59 16.14 1.89
N ASP A 151 5.13 17.35 1.68
CA ASP A 151 6.45 17.76 2.20
C ASP A 151 6.44 17.89 3.72
N GLU A 152 5.38 18.44 4.31
CA GLU A 152 5.21 18.52 5.76
C GLU A 152 5.03 17.13 6.39
N LEU A 153 4.31 16.23 5.72
CA LEU A 153 4.24 14.83 6.13
C LEU A 153 5.61 14.16 6.13
N ASN A 154 6.38 14.34 5.06
CA ASN A 154 7.75 13.80 4.98
C ASN A 154 8.65 14.37 6.08
N ARG A 155 8.51 15.66 6.40
CA ARG A 155 9.20 16.27 7.55
C ARG A 155 8.79 15.62 8.87
N LEU A 156 7.51 15.34 9.11
CA LEU A 156 7.06 14.61 10.30
C LEU A 156 7.61 13.18 10.35
N PHE A 157 7.72 12.52 9.21
CA PHE A 157 8.34 11.19 9.11
C PHE A 157 9.83 11.21 9.46
N ASP A 158 10.54 12.26 9.06
CA ASP A 158 11.93 12.51 9.42
C ASP A 158 12.08 12.74 10.93
N VAL A 159 11.18 13.54 11.54
CA VAL A 159 11.13 13.73 12.99
C VAL A 159 10.85 12.42 13.74
N ALA A 160 9.85 11.63 13.29
CA ALA A 160 9.52 10.32 13.87
C ALA A 160 10.74 9.40 13.89
N SER A 161 11.42 9.30 12.75
CA SER A 161 12.55 8.40 12.56
C SER A 161 13.69 8.74 13.52
N LEU A 162 13.99 10.03 13.70
CA LEU A 162 15.00 10.48 14.65
C LEU A 162 14.56 10.32 16.11
N GLY A 163 13.30 10.65 16.41
CA GLY A 163 12.70 10.48 17.73
C GLY A 163 12.84 9.05 18.24
N GLY A 164 12.60 8.05 17.38
CA GLY A 164 12.79 6.64 17.73
C GLY A 164 14.25 6.21 17.89
N LYS A 165 15.18 6.76 17.10
CA LYS A 165 16.63 6.45 17.21
C LYS A 165 17.21 6.90 18.55
N TYR A 166 16.71 8.01 19.09
CA TYR A 166 17.21 8.63 20.32
C TYR A 166 16.21 8.57 21.49
N TYR A 167 15.12 7.81 21.37
CA TYR A 167 14.09 7.61 22.39
C TYR A 167 13.47 8.90 22.95
N ILE A 168 13.22 9.89 22.10
CA ILE A 168 12.65 11.19 22.47
C ILE A 168 11.13 11.08 22.62
N THR A 169 10.69 10.55 23.75
CA THR A 169 9.28 10.12 23.97
C THR A 169 8.26 11.24 23.75
N GLN A 170 8.54 12.47 24.20
CA GLN A 170 7.62 13.60 24.02
C GLN A 170 7.42 13.95 22.54
N LEU A 171 8.51 13.90 21.77
CA LEU A 171 8.51 14.17 20.34
C LEU A 171 7.78 13.07 19.58
N GLU A 172 8.01 11.80 19.93
CA GLU A 172 7.26 10.67 19.35
C GLU A 172 5.75 10.78 19.61
N ALA A 173 5.35 11.15 20.83
CA ALA A 173 3.94 11.34 21.18
C ALA A 173 3.29 12.47 20.37
N TRP A 174 4.00 13.60 20.22
CA TRP A 174 3.54 14.71 19.38
C TRP A 174 3.43 14.29 17.91
N VAL A 175 4.45 13.64 17.34
CA VAL A 175 4.40 13.18 15.94
C VAL A 175 3.25 12.19 15.72
N ALA A 176 3.06 11.23 16.63
CA ALA A 176 1.94 10.28 16.55
C ALA A 176 0.58 10.99 16.53
N PHE A 177 0.41 12.01 17.37
CA PHE A 177 -0.79 12.84 17.40
C PHE A 177 -0.99 13.59 16.09
N SER A 178 0.03 14.31 15.61
CA SER A 178 -0.02 15.07 14.35
C SER A 178 -0.30 14.18 13.14
N LEU A 179 0.32 13.00 13.09
CA LEU A 179 0.07 12.01 12.03
C LEU A 179 -1.32 11.40 12.11
N SER A 180 -1.91 11.19 13.29
CA SER A 180 -3.31 10.75 13.39
C SER A 180 -4.27 11.82 12.85
N HIS A 181 -4.01 13.09 13.13
CA HIS A 181 -4.78 14.19 12.53
C HIS A 181 -4.63 14.22 11.01
N ALA A 182 -3.41 14.04 10.51
CA ALA A 182 -3.14 13.96 9.08
C ALA A 182 -3.87 12.79 8.41
N ALA A 183 -3.87 11.60 9.03
CA ALA A 183 -4.52 10.40 8.51
C ALA A 183 -6.05 10.54 8.43
N LYS A 184 -6.67 11.38 9.27
CA LYS A 184 -8.10 11.70 9.22
C LYS A 184 -8.44 12.73 8.14
N ASN A 185 -7.46 13.51 7.68
CA ASN A 185 -7.66 14.51 6.65
C ASN A 185 -7.69 13.86 5.26
N SER A 186 -8.90 13.61 4.74
CA SER A 186 -9.07 12.88 3.47
C SER A 186 -8.41 13.59 2.28
N SER A 187 -8.47 14.92 2.18
CA SER A 187 -7.87 15.64 1.04
C SER A 187 -6.35 15.49 1.00
N LEU A 188 -5.70 15.54 2.17
CA LEU A 188 -4.27 15.30 2.28
C LEU A 188 -3.92 13.87 1.87
N ILE A 189 -4.58 12.87 2.46
CA ILE A 189 -4.29 11.46 2.18
C ILE A 189 -4.62 11.07 0.74
N ASP A 190 -5.64 11.65 0.13
CA ASP A 190 -5.98 11.44 -1.28
C ASP A 190 -4.92 12.02 -2.22
N SER A 191 -4.28 13.13 -1.83
CA SER A 191 -3.18 13.74 -2.58
C SER A 191 -1.82 13.03 -2.40
N CYS A 192 -1.66 12.23 -1.34
CA CYS A 192 -0.39 11.57 -1.04
C CYS A 192 0.04 10.61 -2.15
N SER A 193 1.35 10.58 -2.43
CA SER A 193 1.94 9.58 -3.31
C SER A 193 1.92 8.19 -2.68
N SER A 194 2.01 7.12 -3.50
CA SER A 194 2.16 5.76 -2.95
C SER A 194 3.47 5.59 -2.16
N ALA A 195 4.51 6.39 -2.44
CA ALA A 195 5.76 6.38 -1.68
C ALA A 195 5.56 6.96 -0.28
N THR A 196 4.81 8.06 -0.17
CA THR A 196 4.42 8.68 1.10
C THR A 196 3.59 7.72 1.94
N LEU A 197 2.54 7.12 1.36
CA LEU A 197 1.72 6.12 2.06
C LEU A 197 2.53 4.90 2.52
N SER A 198 3.48 4.45 1.69
CA SER A 198 4.39 3.36 2.05
C SER A 198 5.22 3.72 3.28
N ARG A 199 5.80 4.93 3.30
CA ARG A 199 6.59 5.42 4.43
C ARG A 199 5.73 5.59 5.68
N PHE A 200 4.50 6.08 5.52
CA PHE A 200 3.53 6.28 6.59
C PHE A 200 3.20 4.95 7.29
N VAL A 201 2.84 3.91 6.52
CA VAL A 201 2.56 2.57 7.06
C VAL A 201 3.79 2.00 7.76
N LYS A 202 4.98 2.10 7.14
CA LYS A 202 6.24 1.59 7.72
C LYS A 202 6.54 2.22 9.09
N LEU A 203 6.38 3.53 9.21
CA LEU A 203 6.59 4.23 10.47
C LEU A 203 5.55 3.85 11.51
N ALA A 204 4.27 3.82 11.15
CA ALA A 204 3.20 3.44 12.06
C ALA A 204 3.40 2.01 12.62
N ILE A 205 3.89 1.07 11.81
CA ILE A 205 4.27 -0.28 12.29
C ILE A 205 5.48 -0.21 13.21
N SER A 206 6.55 0.48 12.80
CA SER A 206 7.83 0.52 13.52
C SER A 206 7.69 1.13 14.92
N HIS A 207 6.90 2.20 15.04
CA HIS A 207 6.61 2.86 16.32
C HIS A 207 5.33 2.35 17.01
N LYS A 208 4.68 1.30 16.48
CA LYS A 208 3.48 0.67 17.06
C LYS A 208 2.29 1.64 17.22
N TRP A 209 2.12 2.59 16.30
CA TRP A 209 1.00 3.54 16.27
C TRP A 209 -0.24 2.93 15.61
N PHE A 210 -0.89 2.00 16.29
CA PHE A 210 -1.97 1.18 15.69
C PHE A 210 -3.15 2.00 15.16
N THR A 211 -3.59 3.02 15.89
CA THR A 211 -4.68 3.90 15.45
C THR A 211 -4.34 4.66 14.16
N VAL A 212 -3.08 5.09 14.02
CA VAL A 212 -2.59 5.76 12.82
C VAL A 212 -2.50 4.75 11.66
N LEU A 213 -2.02 3.54 11.94
CA LEU A 213 -1.92 2.46 10.97
C LEU A 213 -3.29 2.06 10.39
N GLU A 214 -4.31 1.93 11.23
CA GLU A 214 -5.68 1.64 10.82
C GLU A 214 -6.21 2.73 9.88
N GLN A 215 -6.12 4.01 10.28
CA GLN A 215 -6.61 5.15 9.51
C GLN A 215 -5.95 5.26 8.13
N VAL A 216 -4.61 5.18 8.06
CA VAL A 216 -3.90 5.27 6.78
C VAL A 216 -4.18 4.06 5.89
N THR A 217 -4.32 2.87 6.49
CA THR A 217 -4.60 1.64 5.76
C THR A 217 -5.99 1.66 5.16
N ASP A 218 -7.00 2.09 5.92
CA ASP A 218 -8.38 2.20 5.45
C ASP A 218 -8.47 3.16 4.27
N LYS A 219 -7.83 4.33 4.37
CA LYS A 219 -7.77 5.29 3.27
C LYS A 219 -7.02 4.75 2.05
N TRP A 220 -5.92 4.03 2.25
CA TRP A 220 -5.21 3.40 1.12
C TRP A 220 -6.07 2.31 0.46
N CYS A 221 -6.80 1.52 1.24
CA CYS A 221 -7.75 0.53 0.72
C CYS A 221 -8.85 1.18 -0.12
N GLU A 222 -9.46 2.27 0.37
CA GLU A 222 -10.46 3.05 -0.38
C GLU A 222 -9.89 3.51 -1.73
N ARG A 223 -8.69 4.10 -1.74
CA ARG A 223 -8.01 4.57 -2.95
C ARG A 223 -7.69 3.44 -3.94
N LEU A 224 -7.30 2.28 -3.43
CA LEU A 224 -7.04 1.09 -4.27
C LEU A 224 -8.32 0.57 -4.92
N LEU A 225 -9.42 0.46 -4.17
CA LEU A 225 -10.70 -0.03 -4.68
C LEU A 225 -11.28 0.87 -5.79
N VAL A 226 -11.09 2.19 -5.68
CA VAL A 226 -11.48 3.14 -6.75
C VAL A 226 -10.40 3.34 -7.82
N LYS A 227 -9.31 2.55 -7.78
CA LYS A 227 -8.18 2.60 -8.72
C LYS A 227 -7.53 4.00 -8.85
N SER A 228 -7.55 4.81 -7.79
CA SER A 228 -6.91 6.13 -7.77
C SER A 228 -5.42 6.10 -7.41
N THR A 229 -4.90 4.94 -7.03
CA THR A 229 -3.48 4.71 -6.70
C THR A 229 -3.04 3.33 -7.18
N PRO A 230 -1.79 3.14 -7.62
CA PRO A 230 -1.31 1.82 -8.03
C PRO A 230 -1.23 0.83 -6.87
N SER A 231 -1.55 -0.44 -7.14
CA SER A 231 -1.54 -1.55 -6.18
C SER A 231 -0.14 -2.07 -5.82
N VAL A 232 0.82 -1.98 -6.73
CA VAL A 232 2.16 -2.58 -6.56
C VAL A 232 2.92 -2.06 -5.32
N PRO A 233 2.97 -0.74 -5.02
CA PRO A 233 3.63 -0.27 -3.81
C PRO A 233 2.99 -0.81 -2.52
N ALA A 234 1.66 -0.93 -2.49
CA ALA A 234 0.96 -1.51 -1.34
C ALA A 234 1.35 -2.98 -1.13
N ILE A 235 1.38 -3.78 -2.21
CA ILE A 235 1.85 -5.18 -2.20
C ILE A 235 3.29 -5.27 -1.65
N GLN A 236 4.18 -4.41 -2.12
CA GLN A 236 5.58 -4.40 -1.68
C GLN A 236 5.72 -4.08 -0.18
N VAL A 237 4.91 -3.16 0.35
CA VAL A 237 4.93 -2.80 1.78
C VAL A 237 4.35 -3.92 2.65
N VAL A 238 3.17 -4.44 2.33
CA VAL A 238 2.49 -5.44 3.19
C VAL A 238 3.20 -6.79 3.24
N ASP A 239 3.98 -7.13 2.20
CA ASP A 239 4.78 -8.35 2.20
C ASP A 239 6.09 -8.20 3.00
N GLN A 240 6.61 -6.98 3.19
CA GLN A 240 7.75 -6.74 4.10
C GLN A 240 7.39 -7.04 5.56
N TYR A 241 6.10 -7.01 5.88
CA TYR A 241 5.56 -7.27 7.22
C TYR A 241 4.67 -8.51 7.22
N GLU A 242 5.04 -9.55 6.46
CA GLU A 242 4.24 -10.77 6.35
C GLU A 242 3.97 -11.46 7.68
N GLU A 243 4.98 -11.46 8.56
CA GLU A 243 4.94 -12.05 9.90
C GLU A 243 4.08 -11.24 10.89
N SER A 244 3.71 -10.02 10.53
CA SER A 244 2.84 -9.19 11.35
C SER A 244 1.40 -9.70 11.21
N SER A 245 0.92 -10.43 12.22
CA SER A 245 -0.48 -10.91 12.31
C SER A 245 -1.51 -9.78 12.53
N ARG A 246 -1.21 -8.55 12.09
CA ARG A 246 -2.05 -7.36 12.25
C ARG A 246 -3.19 -7.38 11.23
N VAL A 247 -4.40 -7.11 11.72
CA VAL A 247 -5.63 -7.16 10.92
C VAL A 247 -5.59 -6.11 9.80
N GLU A 248 -5.05 -4.93 10.08
CA GLU A 248 -4.94 -3.80 9.15
C GLU A 248 -4.04 -4.19 7.96
N ILE A 249 -2.88 -4.78 8.22
CA ILE A 249 -1.93 -5.23 7.18
C ILE A 249 -2.52 -6.36 6.35
N ARG A 250 -3.23 -7.31 6.97
CA ARG A 250 -3.95 -8.36 6.25
C ARG A 250 -5.01 -7.76 5.33
N LYS A 251 -5.82 -6.82 5.81
CA LYS A 251 -6.85 -6.13 5.01
C LYS A 251 -6.23 -5.42 3.80
N LEU A 252 -5.17 -4.63 4.01
CA LEU A 252 -4.45 -3.94 2.93
C LEU A 252 -3.88 -4.92 1.91
N ARG A 253 -3.32 -6.04 2.37
CA ARG A 253 -2.79 -7.10 1.50
C ARG A 253 -3.88 -7.68 0.60
N GLY A 254 -4.99 -8.11 1.20
CA GLY A 254 -6.10 -8.68 0.44
C GLY A 254 -6.60 -7.74 -0.65
N ILE A 255 -6.82 -6.47 -0.31
CA ILE A 255 -7.31 -5.46 -1.25
C ILE A 255 -6.26 -5.13 -2.33
N ALA A 256 -4.99 -4.96 -1.96
CA ALA A 256 -3.93 -4.63 -2.91
C ALA A 256 -3.73 -5.74 -3.95
N TYR A 257 -3.68 -7.00 -3.51
CA TYR A 257 -3.58 -8.14 -4.42
C TYR A 257 -4.85 -8.31 -5.28
N TYR A 258 -6.04 -8.16 -4.70
CA TYR A 258 -7.31 -8.20 -5.43
C TYR A 258 -7.35 -7.17 -6.56
N VAL A 259 -7.09 -5.91 -6.25
CA VAL A 259 -7.08 -4.82 -7.24
C VAL A 259 -6.02 -5.07 -8.31
N HIS A 260 -4.86 -5.61 -7.95
CA HIS A 260 -3.84 -5.95 -8.94
C HIS A 260 -4.29 -7.05 -9.90
N VAL A 261 -5.01 -8.07 -9.43
CA VAL A 261 -5.63 -9.09 -10.30
C VAL A 261 -6.62 -8.43 -11.26
N GLN A 262 -7.45 -7.49 -10.78
CA GLN A 262 -8.37 -6.76 -11.67
C GLN A 262 -7.62 -5.93 -12.72
N ASP A 263 -6.59 -5.19 -12.32
CA ASP A 263 -5.76 -4.42 -13.24
C ASP A 263 -5.07 -5.31 -14.30
N MET A 264 -4.62 -6.50 -13.91
CA MET A 264 -4.04 -7.47 -14.83
C MET A 264 -5.06 -7.95 -15.86
N LEU A 265 -6.30 -8.19 -15.45
CA LEU A 265 -7.39 -8.64 -16.32
C LEU A 265 -7.85 -7.52 -17.27
N ASP A 266 -7.97 -6.29 -16.77
CA ASP A 266 -8.38 -5.13 -17.57
C ASP A 266 -7.35 -4.78 -18.66
N ARG A 267 -6.06 -4.99 -18.38
CA ARG A 267 -4.97 -4.74 -19.35
C ARG A 267 -4.87 -5.81 -20.42
N GLN A 268 -5.48 -6.97 -20.20
CA GLN A 268 -5.49 -8.02 -21.20
C GLN A 268 -6.51 -7.67 -22.27
N GLY A 269 -6.01 -7.57 -23.50
CA GLY A 269 -6.85 -7.42 -24.68
C GLY A 269 -7.68 -8.67 -24.93
N ASN A 270 -8.32 -8.71 -26.09
CA ASN A 270 -9.11 -9.87 -26.51
C ASN A 270 -8.35 -11.18 -26.28
N PRO A 271 -9.03 -12.24 -25.77
CA PRO A 271 -8.42 -13.55 -25.61
C PRO A 271 -7.76 -13.98 -26.90
N THR A 272 -6.68 -14.76 -26.80
CA THR A 272 -6.05 -15.34 -27.99
C THR A 272 -7.06 -16.16 -28.80
N GLU A 273 -6.79 -16.41 -30.07
CA GLU A 273 -7.66 -17.26 -30.91
C GLU A 273 -7.90 -18.65 -30.29
N ALA A 274 -6.95 -19.13 -29.49
CA ALA A 274 -7.03 -20.37 -28.74
C ALA A 274 -7.79 -20.27 -27.39
N GLY A 275 -8.34 -19.10 -27.05
CA GLY A 275 -9.04 -18.86 -25.79
C GLY A 275 -8.13 -18.68 -24.56
N ALA A 276 -6.82 -18.78 -24.73
CA ALA A 276 -5.88 -18.63 -23.62
C ALA A 276 -5.74 -17.16 -23.19
N THR A 277 -5.71 -16.97 -21.87
CA THR A 277 -5.62 -15.68 -21.18
C THR A 277 -4.17 -15.48 -20.71
N HIS A 278 -3.48 -14.49 -21.29
CA HIS A 278 -2.07 -14.20 -20.96
C HIS A 278 -1.96 -13.24 -19.79
N LEU A 279 -1.77 -13.78 -18.58
CA LEU A 279 -1.53 -12.97 -17.40
C LEU A 279 -0.15 -12.30 -17.47
N ARG A 280 -0.13 -10.97 -17.68
CA ARG A 280 1.08 -10.15 -17.62
C ARG A 280 1.19 -9.50 -16.26
N THR A 281 2.12 -9.97 -15.43
CA THR A 281 2.40 -9.40 -14.11
C THR A 281 3.32 -8.18 -14.23
N ASP A 282 3.22 -7.26 -13.26
CA ASP A 282 4.13 -6.12 -13.20
C ASP A 282 5.58 -6.59 -12.94
N PRO A 283 6.58 -6.10 -13.70
CA PRO A 283 7.97 -6.54 -13.55
C PRO A 283 8.61 -6.16 -12.20
N LYS A 284 7.98 -5.28 -11.41
CA LYS A 284 8.44 -4.92 -10.07
C LYS A 284 8.02 -5.92 -8.99
N LEU A 285 7.17 -6.90 -9.34
CA LEU A 285 6.77 -7.97 -8.43
C LEU A 285 7.78 -9.13 -8.52
N ASN A 286 8.14 -9.66 -7.36
CA ASN A 286 9.01 -10.85 -7.28
C ASN A 286 8.21 -12.15 -7.53
N SER A 287 8.91 -13.27 -7.70
CA SER A 287 8.28 -14.57 -7.96
C SER A 287 7.29 -15.00 -6.88
N LYS A 288 7.58 -14.75 -5.59
CA LYS A 288 6.67 -15.06 -4.47
C LYS A 288 5.37 -14.28 -4.58
N GLN A 289 5.45 -12.99 -4.93
CA GLN A 289 4.29 -12.13 -5.17
C GLN A 289 3.45 -12.60 -6.36
N VAL A 290 4.11 -12.98 -7.45
CA VAL A 290 3.44 -13.55 -8.63
C VAL A 290 2.72 -14.85 -8.28
N THR A 291 3.34 -15.77 -7.53
CA THR A 291 2.68 -17.01 -7.08
C THR A 291 1.43 -16.72 -6.25
N LYS A 292 1.49 -15.76 -5.32
CA LYS A 292 0.32 -15.34 -4.54
C LYS A 292 -0.80 -14.78 -5.41
N LEU A 293 -0.48 -13.97 -6.43
CA LEU A 293 -1.48 -13.44 -7.38
C LEU A 293 -2.21 -14.55 -8.13
N LEU A 294 -1.47 -15.55 -8.63
CA LEU A 294 -2.05 -16.69 -9.35
C LEU A 294 -2.92 -17.55 -8.43
N ALA A 295 -2.43 -17.86 -7.23
CA ALA A 295 -3.20 -18.59 -6.22
C ALA A 295 -4.50 -17.87 -5.88
N GLY A 296 -4.44 -16.55 -5.69
CA GLY A 296 -5.61 -15.72 -5.45
C GLY A 296 -6.57 -15.67 -6.61
N TYR A 297 -6.09 -15.51 -7.84
CA TYR A 297 -6.93 -15.57 -9.04
C TYR A 297 -7.72 -16.89 -9.13
N LEU A 298 -7.04 -18.03 -8.96
CA LEU A 298 -7.68 -19.35 -8.97
C LEU A 298 -8.67 -19.51 -7.81
N SER A 299 -8.29 -19.09 -6.61
CA SER A 299 -9.14 -19.19 -5.42
C SER A 299 -10.42 -18.35 -5.53
N LEU A 300 -10.32 -17.12 -6.03
CA LEU A 300 -11.46 -16.23 -6.26
C LEU A 300 -12.38 -16.76 -7.37
N THR A 301 -11.80 -17.28 -8.45
CA THR A 301 -12.56 -17.94 -9.52
C THR A 301 -13.34 -19.15 -8.99
N ALA A 302 -12.68 -20.02 -8.22
CA ALA A 302 -13.33 -21.17 -7.60
C ALA A 302 -14.40 -20.76 -6.57
N LEU A 303 -14.21 -19.65 -5.86
CA LEU A 303 -15.23 -19.08 -4.98
C LEU A 303 -16.47 -18.65 -5.76
N TRP A 304 -16.30 -17.93 -6.87
CA TRP A 304 -17.41 -17.52 -7.73
C TRP A 304 -18.17 -18.73 -8.29
N GLU A 305 -17.46 -19.74 -8.80
CA GLU A 305 -18.09 -20.95 -9.33
C GLU A 305 -18.94 -21.67 -8.28
N ARG A 306 -18.47 -21.73 -7.04
CA ARG A 306 -19.26 -22.28 -5.92
C ARG A 306 -20.50 -21.45 -5.62
N LEU A 307 -20.38 -20.12 -5.57
CA LEU A 307 -21.50 -19.22 -5.29
C LEU A 307 -22.54 -19.21 -6.42
N ARG A 308 -22.09 -19.35 -7.67
CA ARG A 308 -22.98 -19.47 -8.83
C ARG A 308 -23.87 -20.71 -8.73
N LEU A 309 -23.30 -21.83 -8.28
CA LEU A 309 -24.01 -23.11 -8.15
C LEU A 309 -24.80 -23.23 -6.83
N ASN A 310 -24.35 -22.55 -5.77
CA ASN A 310 -24.93 -22.63 -4.43
C ASN A 310 -25.39 -21.24 -3.97
N PRO A 311 -26.70 -20.93 -4.09
CA PRO A 311 -27.24 -19.66 -3.62
C PRO A 311 -26.96 -19.46 -2.13
N VAL A 312 -26.80 -18.19 -1.73
CA VAL A 312 -26.81 -17.81 -0.31
C VAL A 312 -28.12 -18.27 0.32
N GLU A 313 -28.03 -18.83 1.53
CA GLU A 313 -29.21 -19.29 2.26
C GLU A 313 -30.13 -18.11 2.58
N LEU A 314 -31.43 -18.31 2.38
CA LEU A 314 -32.45 -17.32 2.70
C LEU A 314 -32.94 -17.57 4.14
N PRO A 315 -32.60 -16.72 5.13
CA PRO A 315 -33.11 -16.89 6.47
C PRO A 315 -34.63 -16.60 6.54
N PRO A 316 -35.37 -17.25 7.46
CA PRO A 316 -36.79 -16.98 7.66
C PRO A 316 -37.03 -15.65 8.37
N SER A 317 -38.01 -14.89 7.90
CA SER A 317 -38.49 -13.71 8.61
C SER A 317 -39.54 -14.08 9.66
N GLU A 318 -39.61 -13.31 10.75
CA GLU A 318 -40.60 -13.49 11.83
C GLU A 318 -42.05 -13.43 11.32
N SER A 319 -42.28 -12.68 10.25
CA SER A 319 -43.57 -12.54 9.56
C SER A 319 -43.88 -13.67 8.57
N CYS A 320 -42.94 -14.56 8.27
CA CYS A 320 -43.10 -15.61 7.26
C CYS A 320 -43.39 -16.95 7.93
N SER A 321 -44.57 -17.53 7.67
CA SER A 321 -44.87 -18.88 8.13
C SER A 321 -43.95 -19.91 7.48
N GLN A 322 -43.71 -21.04 8.16
CA GLN A 322 -42.81 -22.09 7.67
C GLN A 322 -43.18 -22.57 6.25
N GLU A 323 -44.46 -22.77 5.97
CA GLU A 323 -44.96 -23.18 4.65
C GLU A 323 -44.71 -22.11 3.57
N THR A 324 -44.91 -20.84 3.92
CA THR A 324 -44.62 -19.71 3.02
C THR A 324 -43.12 -19.60 2.78
N HIS A 325 -42.31 -19.82 3.81
CA HIS A 325 -40.86 -19.72 3.70
C HIS A 325 -40.25 -20.79 2.79
N VAL A 326 -40.80 -22.01 2.75
CA VAL A 326 -40.42 -23.04 1.75
C VAL A 326 -40.61 -22.51 0.33
N LYS A 327 -41.71 -21.80 0.05
CA LYS A 327 -41.96 -21.16 -1.26
C LYS A 327 -40.99 -20.00 -1.52
N CYS A 328 -40.70 -19.18 -0.50
CA CYS A 328 -39.70 -18.11 -0.59
C CYS A 328 -38.31 -18.66 -0.96
N ARG A 329 -37.86 -19.73 -0.29
CA ARG A 329 -36.57 -20.39 -0.53
C ARG A 329 -36.46 -20.95 -1.94
N SER A 330 -37.50 -21.65 -2.41
CA SER A 330 -37.54 -22.19 -3.77
C SER A 330 -37.51 -21.08 -4.83
N THR A 331 -38.30 -20.01 -4.62
CA THR A 331 -38.28 -18.84 -5.51
C THR A 331 -36.91 -18.16 -5.53
N TRP A 332 -36.31 -17.95 -4.36
CA TRP A 332 -34.97 -17.37 -4.22
C TRP A 332 -33.92 -18.17 -4.98
N GLN A 333 -33.86 -19.49 -4.79
CA GLN A 333 -32.91 -20.36 -5.49
C GLN A 333 -33.09 -20.32 -7.01
N ARG A 334 -34.33 -20.35 -7.49
CA ARG A 334 -34.64 -20.26 -8.91
C ARG A 334 -34.20 -18.91 -9.50
N ARG A 335 -34.53 -17.80 -8.83
CA ARG A 335 -34.17 -16.46 -9.31
C ARG A 335 -32.67 -16.20 -9.21
N TRP A 336 -32.00 -16.70 -8.17
CA TRP A 336 -30.53 -16.68 -8.07
C TRP A 336 -29.88 -17.37 -9.26
N THR A 337 -30.27 -18.61 -9.56
CA THR A 337 -29.70 -19.39 -10.67
C THR A 337 -29.92 -18.68 -12.01
N SER A 338 -31.12 -18.13 -12.21
CA SER A 338 -31.43 -17.31 -13.38
C SER A 338 -30.52 -16.07 -13.44
N ALA A 339 -30.46 -15.27 -12.37
CA ALA A 339 -29.69 -14.04 -12.32
C ALA A 339 -28.19 -14.29 -12.51
N ALA A 340 -27.61 -15.31 -11.87
CA ALA A 340 -26.20 -15.67 -11.98
C ALA A 340 -25.79 -16.08 -13.42
N GLY A 341 -26.73 -16.54 -14.24
CA GLY A 341 -26.54 -16.82 -15.66
C GLY A 341 -26.71 -15.60 -16.59
N TRP A 342 -27.03 -14.41 -16.06
CA TRP A 342 -27.27 -13.23 -16.90
C TRP A 342 -26.00 -12.75 -17.59
N LYS A 343 -26.16 -12.33 -18.85
CA LYS A 343 -25.08 -11.81 -19.69
C LYS A 343 -24.31 -10.66 -19.03
N ARG A 344 -24.98 -9.81 -18.23
CA ARG A 344 -24.32 -8.71 -17.50
C ARG A 344 -23.36 -9.24 -16.45
N ILE A 345 -23.77 -10.23 -15.66
CA ILE A 345 -22.94 -10.88 -14.64
C ILE A 345 -21.79 -11.64 -15.31
N MET A 346 -22.10 -12.42 -16.35
CA MET A 346 -21.11 -13.12 -17.18
C MET A 346 -20.18 -12.18 -17.96
N GLY A 347 -20.44 -10.87 -17.95
CA GLY A 347 -19.57 -9.85 -18.55
C GLY A 347 -18.40 -9.44 -17.67
N HIS A 348 -18.49 -9.70 -16.35
CA HIS A 348 -17.40 -9.49 -15.40
C HIS A 348 -16.43 -10.68 -15.43
N SER A 349 -15.19 -10.44 -15.03
CA SER A 349 -14.24 -11.53 -14.76
C SER A 349 -14.74 -12.38 -13.60
N SER A 350 -14.59 -13.70 -13.68
CA SER A 350 -14.90 -14.64 -12.59
C SER A 350 -14.10 -14.37 -11.31
N ALA A 351 -12.94 -13.71 -11.42
CA ALA A 351 -12.15 -13.29 -10.27
C ALA A 351 -12.59 -11.94 -9.65
N ASP A 352 -13.48 -11.18 -10.30
CA ASP A 352 -14.02 -9.90 -9.78
C ASP A 352 -15.22 -10.14 -8.86
N ILE A 353 -15.00 -10.93 -7.82
CA ILE A 353 -16.09 -11.41 -6.95
C ILE A 353 -16.92 -10.28 -6.34
N LEU A 354 -16.31 -9.13 -6.01
CA LEU A 354 -17.02 -8.01 -5.42
C LEU A 354 -17.94 -7.32 -6.43
N ALA A 355 -17.49 -7.12 -7.68
CA ALA A 355 -18.35 -6.56 -8.73
C ALA A 355 -19.46 -7.52 -9.15
N LEU A 356 -19.17 -8.82 -9.19
CA LEU A 356 -20.14 -9.89 -9.44
C LEU A 356 -21.26 -9.87 -8.39
N LEU A 357 -20.91 -9.82 -7.10
CA LEU A 357 -21.88 -9.78 -6.00
C LEU A 357 -22.70 -8.48 -5.99
N ASN A 358 -22.08 -7.32 -6.26
CA ASN A 358 -22.80 -6.05 -6.41
C ASN A 358 -23.84 -6.14 -7.56
N THR A 359 -23.40 -6.62 -8.73
CA THR A 359 -24.28 -6.73 -9.90
C THR A 359 -25.41 -7.73 -9.66
N LEU A 360 -25.12 -8.85 -8.98
CA LEU A 360 -26.12 -9.84 -8.60
C LEU A 360 -27.15 -9.27 -7.62
N GLN A 361 -26.69 -8.53 -6.60
CA GLN A 361 -27.56 -7.86 -5.64
C GLN A 361 -28.46 -6.82 -6.34
N ASP A 362 -27.89 -5.98 -7.19
CA ASP A 362 -28.62 -5.01 -8.01
C ASP A 362 -29.66 -5.70 -8.90
N GLN A 363 -29.29 -6.83 -9.51
CA GLN A 363 -30.19 -7.58 -10.37
C GLN A 363 -31.38 -8.17 -9.59
N LEU A 364 -31.12 -8.83 -8.47
CA LEU A 364 -32.15 -9.43 -7.62
C LEU A 364 -33.03 -8.36 -6.94
N SER A 365 -32.45 -7.21 -6.58
CA SER A 365 -33.20 -6.08 -6.02
C SER A 365 -34.14 -5.42 -7.04
N ASN A 366 -33.91 -5.58 -8.34
CA ASN A 366 -34.80 -5.07 -9.39
C ASN A 366 -35.66 -6.15 -10.05
N ASP A 367 -35.61 -7.39 -9.55
CA ASP A 367 -36.34 -8.53 -10.09
C ASP A 367 -37.81 -8.55 -9.63
N ASP A 368 -38.74 -8.37 -10.58
CA ASP A 368 -40.18 -8.33 -10.29
C ASP A 368 -40.75 -9.71 -9.92
N ASP A 369 -40.23 -10.79 -10.50
CA ASP A 369 -40.67 -12.15 -10.15
C ASP A 369 -40.23 -12.51 -8.73
N LEU A 370 -39.03 -12.08 -8.34
CA LEU A 370 -38.54 -12.23 -6.96
C LEU A 370 -39.41 -11.40 -6.01
N ARG A 371 -39.76 -10.17 -6.38
CA ARG A 371 -40.65 -9.29 -5.59
C ARG A 371 -42.05 -9.88 -5.42
N ALA A 372 -42.58 -10.52 -6.46
CA ALA A 372 -43.90 -11.16 -6.43
C ALA A 372 -43.90 -12.49 -5.66
N GLY A 373 -42.80 -13.24 -5.70
CA GLY A 373 -42.71 -14.58 -5.13
C GLY A 373 -42.13 -14.67 -3.71
N LEU A 374 -41.57 -13.59 -3.15
CA LEU A 374 -41.10 -13.52 -1.76
C LEU A 374 -41.94 -12.53 -0.95
N THR A 375 -42.06 -12.78 0.35
CA THR A 375 -42.50 -11.73 1.29
C THR A 375 -41.47 -10.59 1.31
N SER A 376 -41.93 -9.36 1.57
CA SER A 376 -41.05 -8.18 1.65
C SER A 376 -39.90 -8.36 2.64
N ASP A 377 -40.17 -9.03 3.77
CA ASP A 377 -39.18 -9.26 4.82
C ASP A 377 -38.17 -10.32 4.45
N CYS A 378 -38.59 -11.47 3.92
CA CYS A 378 -37.65 -12.49 3.41
C CYS A 378 -36.75 -11.92 2.32
N ARG A 379 -37.31 -11.12 1.38
CA ARG A 379 -36.51 -10.48 0.33
C ARG A 379 -35.47 -9.52 0.91
N ARG A 380 -35.85 -8.68 1.87
CA ARG A 380 -34.93 -7.76 2.56
C ARG A 380 -33.81 -8.53 3.27
N GLN A 381 -34.14 -9.64 3.94
CA GLN A 381 -33.14 -10.48 4.59
C GLN A 381 -32.19 -11.13 3.57
N GLY A 382 -32.71 -11.75 2.49
CA GLY A 382 -31.87 -12.36 1.45
C GLY A 382 -30.92 -11.38 0.77
N LEU A 383 -31.38 -10.15 0.46
CA LEU A 383 -30.51 -9.09 -0.05
C LEU A 383 -29.48 -8.62 1.00
N GLY A 384 -29.87 -8.63 2.28
CA GLY A 384 -28.97 -8.37 3.42
C GLY A 384 -27.86 -9.41 3.54
N GLU A 385 -28.17 -10.69 3.35
CA GLU A 385 -27.19 -11.77 3.37
C GLU A 385 -26.17 -11.66 2.23
N ILE A 386 -26.58 -11.21 1.03
CA ILE A 386 -25.61 -10.94 -0.05
C ILE A 386 -24.65 -9.82 0.34
N LYS A 387 -25.17 -8.76 0.98
CA LYS A 387 -24.33 -7.65 1.48
C LYS A 387 -23.35 -8.15 2.54
N LEU A 388 -23.83 -8.91 3.51
CA LEU A 388 -23.00 -9.48 4.56
C LEU A 388 -21.93 -10.42 4.00
N LEU A 389 -22.29 -11.28 3.05
CA LEU A 389 -21.34 -12.16 2.35
C LEU A 389 -20.24 -11.34 1.64
N LYS A 390 -20.63 -10.28 0.92
CA LYS A 390 -19.68 -9.39 0.26
C LYS A 390 -18.72 -8.74 1.26
N ASP A 391 -19.24 -8.18 2.35
CA ASP A 391 -18.44 -7.53 3.40
C ASP A 391 -17.47 -8.54 4.05
N ASN A 392 -17.93 -9.77 4.29
CA ASN A 392 -17.11 -10.87 4.80
C ASN A 392 -15.99 -11.28 3.82
N ILE A 393 -16.31 -11.43 2.53
CA ILE A 393 -15.32 -11.74 1.49
C ILE A 393 -14.29 -10.61 1.40
N GLN A 394 -14.73 -9.35 1.37
CA GLN A 394 -13.84 -8.19 1.33
C GLN A 394 -12.89 -8.16 2.54
N GLY A 395 -13.40 -8.45 3.74
CA GLY A 395 -12.60 -8.53 4.96
C GLY A 395 -11.63 -9.71 5.01
N SER A 396 -11.94 -10.80 4.30
CA SER A 396 -11.12 -12.03 4.23
C SER A 396 -10.33 -12.18 2.93
N LEU A 397 -10.27 -11.15 2.08
CA LEU A 397 -9.57 -11.20 0.79
C LEU A 397 -8.14 -11.73 0.91
N ALA A 398 -7.43 -11.38 2.00
CA ALA A 398 -6.07 -11.81 2.23
C ALA A 398 -5.88 -13.33 2.26
N ASP A 399 -6.91 -14.07 2.67
CA ASP A 399 -6.87 -15.52 2.83
C ASP A 399 -6.84 -16.24 1.46
N HIS A 400 -7.24 -15.55 0.39
CA HIS A 400 -7.10 -16.04 -0.98
C HIS A 400 -5.66 -15.92 -1.52
N PHE A 401 -4.81 -15.07 -0.91
CA PHE A 401 -3.47 -14.74 -1.41
C PHE A 401 -2.33 -15.29 -0.54
N VAL A 402 -2.51 -16.48 0.05
CA VAL A 402 -1.52 -17.09 0.95
C VAL A 402 -0.33 -17.73 0.22
N GLY A 403 -0.45 -18.01 -1.09
CA GLY A 403 0.56 -18.75 -1.85
C GLY A 403 0.63 -20.22 -1.44
N CYS A 404 0.88 -21.12 -2.38
CA CYS A 404 1.21 -22.51 -2.03
C CYS A 404 2.62 -22.50 -1.42
N ILE A 405 2.73 -22.96 -0.17
CA ILE A 405 4.02 -23.22 0.50
C ILE A 405 4.68 -24.43 -0.16
#